data_AF-A0A0W8E6H4-F1
#
_entry.id   AF-A0A0W8E6H4-F1
#
_cell.length_a   1.000
_cell.length_b   1.000
_cell.length_c   1.000
_cell.angle_alpha   90.00
_cell.angle_beta   90.00
_cell.angle_gamma   90.00
#
_symmetry.space_group_name_H-M   'P 1'
#
loop_
_entity.id
_entity.type
_entity.pdbx_description
1 polymer ?
#
loop_
_entity_poly.entity_id
_entity_poly.type
_entity_poly.pdbx_seq_one_letter_code
_entity_poly.pdbx_strand_id
1 'polypeptide(L)'
;MNLQGKLRQQSKALEAKPNEPVKLCPLEEHPTDIVPCFAISVAEAKQRVQMLQDFVKEMMIPGQDYGIVPGISKPTLFKPGAEKLTDIFGFSKQVQIINRIEDWDNGLFGYEVKVSLINKRNQLTEAEGIGSCNTREKKYRNQDPYNVVNTVLKMAKKRALIDAVLSATRSSGLFTQDVEDLEIHHNSNPAPPVSTIPSASSNPSKPSMITPPQLKKIQILAETIGMTPQELQSLIHEMFRVNHSNKLTKNQASAIIQHLLSLQ
;
A
#
# COMPACT_ATOMS: atom_id res chain seq x y z
N MET A 1 21.91 7.89 39.05
CA MET A 1 23.18 8.64 39.26
C MET A 1 22.91 10.11 38.96
N ASN A 2 23.03 11.00 39.95
CA ASN A 2 22.66 12.42 39.86
C ASN A 2 23.55 13.17 38.84
N LEU A 3 22.99 14.14 38.11
CA LEU A 3 23.63 15.00 37.11
C LEU A 3 24.91 15.68 37.68
N GLN A 4 24.88 16.02 38.98
CA GLN A 4 26.03 16.55 39.71
C GLN A 4 27.21 15.56 39.81
N GLY A 5 26.94 14.25 39.85
CA GLY A 5 27.96 13.21 39.86
C GLY A 5 28.66 13.06 38.51
N LYS A 6 27.93 13.23 37.40
CA LYS A 6 28.48 13.21 36.04
C LYS A 6 29.34 14.44 35.75
N LEU A 7 28.90 15.63 36.17
CA LEU A 7 29.66 16.88 36.05
C LEU A 7 30.98 16.85 36.84
N ARG A 8 30.99 16.23 38.04
CA ARG A 8 32.21 16.04 38.84
C ARG A 8 33.19 15.04 38.21
N GLN A 9 32.71 14.06 37.46
CA GLN A 9 33.56 13.13 36.70
C GLN A 9 34.15 13.80 35.46
N GLN A 10 33.39 14.66 34.77
CA GLN A 10 33.90 15.46 33.65
C GLN A 10 34.92 16.51 34.11
N SER A 11 34.74 17.13 35.28
CA SER A 11 35.72 18.10 35.79
C SER A 11 37.03 17.45 36.22
N LYS A 12 36.99 16.23 36.76
CA LYS A 12 38.20 15.44 37.09
C LYS A 12 38.95 14.95 35.85
N ALA A 13 38.29 14.80 34.71
CA ALA A 13 38.94 14.48 33.44
C ALA A 13 39.64 15.69 32.78
N LEU A 14 39.43 16.90 33.30
CA LEU A 14 40.05 18.14 32.80
C LEU A 14 41.29 18.60 33.59
N GLU A 15 41.75 17.83 34.58
CA GLU A 15 43.06 18.06 35.19
C GLU A 15 44.16 17.57 34.23
N ALA A 16 44.45 18.40 33.23
CA ALA A 16 45.59 18.20 32.35
C ALA A 16 46.88 18.18 33.19
N LYS A 17 47.63 17.08 33.10
CA LYS A 17 48.98 17.00 33.65
C LYS A 17 49.84 18.08 32.97
N PRO A 18 50.58 18.91 33.73
CA PRO A 18 51.48 19.88 33.12
C PRO A 18 52.59 19.09 32.40
N ASN A 19 52.74 19.28 31.09
CA ASN A 19 53.74 18.70 30.16
C ASN A 19 53.40 17.41 29.38
N GLU A 20 52.15 16.98 29.24
CA GLU A 20 51.82 15.96 28.22
C GLU A 20 51.46 16.67 26.89
N PRO A 21 52.14 16.40 25.76
CA PRO A 21 51.83 17.04 24.49
C PRO A 21 50.42 16.62 24.05
N VAL A 22 49.47 17.55 24.15
CA VAL A 22 48.11 17.36 23.69
C VAL A 22 48.15 17.24 22.17
N LYS A 23 47.77 16.07 21.65
CA LYS A 23 47.58 15.88 20.21
C LYS A 23 46.45 16.80 19.75
N LEU A 24 46.78 17.87 19.06
CA LEU A 24 45.81 18.74 18.41
C LEU A 24 45.05 17.90 17.36
N CYS A 25 43.81 17.52 17.66
CA CYS A 25 42.91 17.05 16.63
C CYS A 25 42.62 18.24 15.71
N PRO A 26 42.75 18.11 14.37
CA PRO A 26 42.27 19.12 13.45
C PRO A 26 40.80 19.39 13.78
N LEU A 27 40.44 20.67 13.91
CA LEU A 27 39.03 21.05 13.90
C LEU A 27 38.43 20.51 12.60
N GLU A 28 37.34 19.74 12.70
CA GLU A 28 36.62 19.30 11.50
C GLU A 28 36.14 20.56 10.76
N GLU A 29 36.82 20.90 9.67
CA GLU A 29 36.40 21.97 8.77
C GLU A 29 35.09 21.50 8.14
N HIS A 30 33.95 21.97 8.66
CA HIS A 30 32.70 21.87 7.94
C HIS A 30 32.79 22.84 6.75
N PRO A 31 32.76 22.33 5.50
CA PRO A 31 32.77 23.20 4.34
C PRO A 31 31.58 24.15 4.43
N THR A 32 31.86 25.44 4.53
CA THR A 32 30.82 26.47 4.40
C THR A 32 30.52 26.62 2.92
N ASP A 33 29.84 25.63 2.35
CA ASP A 33 29.32 25.71 0.99
C ASP A 33 28.19 26.74 0.98
N ILE A 34 28.53 27.97 0.56
CA ILE A 34 27.61 29.11 0.48
C ILE A 34 26.65 28.93 -0.71
N VAL A 35 27.02 28.08 -1.69
CA VAL A 35 26.26 27.83 -2.90
C VAL A 35 25.80 26.37 -2.97
N PRO A 36 24.53 26.11 -3.35
CA PRO A 36 24.05 24.75 -3.54
C PRO A 36 24.82 24.03 -4.66
N CYS A 37 25.35 22.84 -4.38
CA CYS A 37 26.01 21.97 -5.34
C CYS A 37 25.23 20.66 -5.52
N PHE A 38 25.44 19.95 -6.63
CA PHE A 38 24.85 18.63 -6.81
C PHE A 38 25.51 17.62 -5.87
N ALA A 39 24.69 17.01 -5.00
CA ALA A 39 25.16 15.97 -4.08
C ALA A 39 25.58 14.65 -4.79
N ILE A 40 25.16 14.43 -6.05
CA ILE A 40 25.51 13.26 -6.86
C ILE A 40 25.80 13.67 -8.31
N SER A 41 26.56 12.85 -9.03
CA SER A 41 26.83 13.08 -10.46
C SER A 41 25.58 12.85 -11.33
N VAL A 42 25.55 13.45 -12.52
CA VAL A 42 24.49 13.22 -13.52
C VAL A 42 24.44 11.75 -13.96
N ALA A 43 25.60 11.09 -14.07
CA ALA A 43 25.68 9.66 -14.43
C ALA A 43 25.02 8.79 -13.37
N GLU A 44 25.32 9.04 -12.10
CA GLU A 44 24.70 8.34 -10.97
C GLU A 44 23.19 8.63 -10.89
N ALA A 45 22.76 9.87 -11.10
CA ALA A 45 21.34 10.22 -11.15
C ALA A 45 20.60 9.44 -12.25
N LYS A 46 21.17 9.36 -13.46
CA LYS A 46 20.62 8.58 -14.58
C LYS A 46 20.53 7.09 -14.23
N GLN A 47 21.57 6.52 -13.63
CA GLN A 47 21.57 5.13 -13.21
C GLN A 47 20.47 4.85 -12.19
N ARG A 48 20.28 5.71 -11.18
CA ARG A 48 19.22 5.55 -10.18
C ARG A 48 17.82 5.59 -10.81
N VAL A 49 17.60 6.48 -11.78
CA VAL A 49 16.32 6.55 -12.52
C VAL A 49 16.10 5.27 -13.32
N GLN A 50 17.12 4.77 -14.02
CA GLN A 50 17.03 3.54 -14.80
C GLN A 50 16.70 2.34 -13.89
N MET A 51 17.40 2.19 -12.76
CA MET A 51 17.12 1.12 -11.79
C MET A 51 15.68 1.15 -11.28
N LEU A 52 15.14 2.35 -11.03
CA LEU A 52 13.74 2.49 -10.62
C LEU A 52 12.78 2.07 -11.75
N GLN A 53 13.05 2.48 -12.99
CA GLN A 53 12.24 2.10 -14.15
C GLN A 53 12.25 0.58 -14.39
N ASP A 54 13.43 -0.03 -14.30
CA ASP A 54 13.60 -1.48 -14.44
C ASP A 54 12.84 -2.22 -13.32
N PHE A 55 12.97 -1.75 -12.07
CA PHE A 55 12.21 -2.31 -10.95
C PHE A 55 10.70 -2.23 -11.19
N VAL A 56 10.17 -1.09 -11.64
CA VAL A 56 8.74 -0.94 -11.95
C VAL A 56 8.32 -1.93 -13.03
N LYS A 57 9.13 -2.10 -14.08
CA LYS A 57 8.84 -2.98 -15.20
C LYS A 57 8.87 -4.47 -14.81
N GLU A 58 9.82 -4.87 -13.98
CA GLU A 58 10.07 -6.28 -13.66
C GLU A 58 9.30 -6.77 -12.44
N MET A 59 9.08 -5.90 -11.45
CA MET A 59 8.57 -6.29 -10.12
C MET A 59 7.17 -5.74 -9.82
N MET A 60 6.67 -4.77 -10.58
CA MET A 60 5.34 -4.18 -10.34
C MET A 60 4.33 -4.60 -11.41
N ILE A 61 3.12 -4.92 -10.96
CA ILE A 61 2.02 -5.45 -11.75
C ILE A 61 1.00 -4.33 -12.00
N PRO A 62 0.75 -3.95 -13.27
CA PRO A 62 -0.31 -3.00 -13.63
C PRO A 62 -1.68 -3.46 -13.12
N GLY A 63 -2.46 -2.54 -12.58
CA GLY A 63 -3.77 -2.78 -11.96
C GLY A 63 -3.72 -3.27 -10.50
N GLN A 64 -2.57 -3.74 -10.02
CA GLN A 64 -2.37 -4.17 -8.63
C GLN A 64 -1.47 -3.22 -7.85
N ASP A 65 -0.30 -2.92 -8.39
CA ASP A 65 0.71 -2.08 -7.72
C ASP A 65 0.58 -0.61 -8.13
N TYR A 66 0.13 -0.36 -9.37
CA TYR A 66 -0.18 0.96 -9.91
C TYR A 66 -1.23 0.85 -11.02
N GLY A 67 -1.92 1.93 -11.36
CA GLY A 67 -2.93 1.90 -12.43
C GLY A 67 -3.22 3.27 -13.04
N ILE A 68 -3.75 3.28 -14.26
CA ILE A 68 -4.18 4.53 -14.92
C ILE A 68 -5.62 4.80 -14.51
N VAL A 69 -5.86 6.01 -14.02
CA VAL A 69 -7.19 6.50 -13.70
C VAL A 69 -7.67 7.41 -14.85
N PRO A 70 -8.93 7.31 -15.30
CA PRO A 70 -9.44 8.14 -16.39
C PRO A 70 -9.23 9.64 -16.12
N GLY A 71 -8.72 10.36 -17.13
CA GLY A 71 -8.47 11.80 -17.04
C GLY A 71 -7.09 12.21 -16.51
N ILE A 72 -6.18 11.27 -16.29
CA ILE A 72 -4.83 11.54 -15.77
C ILE A 72 -3.77 10.94 -16.66
N SER A 73 -2.70 11.71 -16.89
CA SER A 73 -1.58 11.31 -17.75
C SER A 73 -0.63 10.31 -17.10
N LYS A 74 -0.41 10.40 -15.79
CA LYS A 74 0.49 9.53 -15.03
C LYS A 74 -0.28 8.41 -14.32
N PRO A 75 0.29 7.21 -14.20
CA PRO A 75 -0.29 6.15 -13.39
C PRO A 75 -0.30 6.54 -11.91
N THR A 76 -1.30 6.08 -11.18
CA THR A 76 -1.44 6.24 -9.74
C THR A 76 -0.76 5.09 -9.03
N LEU A 77 0.06 5.39 -8.03
CA LEU A 77 0.69 4.36 -7.19
C LEU A 77 -0.33 3.84 -6.18
N PHE A 78 -0.50 2.52 -6.11
CA PHE A 78 -1.37 1.89 -5.11
C PHE A 78 -0.56 1.39 -3.92
N LYS A 79 -1.26 1.07 -2.83
CA LYS A 79 -0.65 0.55 -1.61
C LYS A 79 0.33 -0.62 -1.87
N PRO A 80 -0.02 -1.68 -2.64
CA PRO A 80 0.93 -2.79 -2.87
C PRO A 80 2.23 -2.32 -3.52
N GLY A 81 2.14 -1.37 -4.47
CA GLY A 81 3.31 -0.77 -5.10
C GLY A 81 4.15 0.07 -4.14
N ALA A 82 3.51 0.86 -3.29
CA ALA A 82 4.20 1.63 -2.26
C ALA A 82 4.92 0.72 -1.25
N GLU A 83 4.31 -0.42 -0.89
CA GLU A 83 4.95 -1.42 -0.01
C GLU A 83 6.18 -2.05 -0.66
N LYS A 84 6.08 -2.46 -1.93
CA LYS A 84 7.23 -2.98 -2.71
C LYS A 84 8.38 -2.00 -2.80
N LEU A 85 8.08 -0.72 -3.08
CA LEU A 85 9.07 0.35 -3.10
C LEU A 85 9.70 0.56 -1.72
N THR A 86 8.91 0.48 -0.65
CA THR A 86 9.47 0.60 0.70
C THR A 86 10.45 -0.54 0.99
N ASP A 87 10.12 -1.75 0.57
CA ASP A 87 10.92 -2.95 0.83
C ASP A 87 12.23 -2.94 0.03
N ILE A 88 12.20 -2.65 -1.27
CA ILE A 88 13.40 -2.65 -2.13
C ILE A 88 14.40 -1.56 -1.73
N PHE A 89 13.93 -0.39 -1.30
CA PHE A 89 14.78 0.68 -0.80
C PHE A 89 15.29 0.44 0.64
N GLY A 90 14.79 -0.61 1.31
CA GLY A 90 15.23 -0.98 2.65
C GLY A 90 14.74 -0.02 3.72
N PHE A 91 13.52 0.50 3.60
CA PHE A 91 12.93 1.42 4.57
C PHE A 91 12.11 0.67 5.63
N SER A 92 12.08 1.19 6.85
CA SER A 92 11.07 0.88 7.87
C SER A 92 10.04 2.03 7.93
N LYS A 93 8.83 1.72 8.36
CA LYS A 93 7.69 2.65 8.37
C LYS A 93 7.31 2.92 9.82
N GLN A 94 7.37 4.17 10.26
CA GLN A 94 6.79 4.59 11.53
C GLN A 94 5.49 5.35 11.25
N VAL A 95 4.38 4.92 11.84
CA VAL A 95 3.07 5.52 11.63
C VAL A 95 2.61 6.23 12.90
N GLN A 96 2.21 7.49 12.76
CA GLN A 96 1.70 8.31 13.86
C GLN A 96 0.36 8.94 13.47
N ILE A 97 -0.66 8.81 14.32
CA ILE A 97 -1.90 9.60 14.16
C ILE A 97 -1.63 10.94 14.83
N ILE A 98 -1.57 12.01 14.03
CA ILE A 98 -1.23 13.36 14.50
C ILE A 98 -2.47 14.19 14.84
N ASN A 99 -3.61 13.88 14.22
CA ASN A 99 -4.89 14.50 14.56
C ASN A 99 -6.04 13.47 14.53
N ARG A 100 -7.00 13.63 15.43
CA ARG A 100 -8.18 12.77 15.57
C ARG A 100 -9.40 13.65 15.89
N ILE A 101 -10.40 13.57 15.03
CA ILE A 101 -11.71 14.21 15.20
C ILE A 101 -12.73 13.08 15.28
N GLU A 102 -13.41 12.93 16.42
CA GLU A 102 -14.44 11.90 16.64
C GLU A 102 -15.64 12.56 17.33
N ASP A 103 -16.56 13.07 16.52
CA ASP A 103 -17.83 13.63 16.96
C ASP A 103 -18.92 12.58 16.79
N TRP A 104 -19.25 11.93 17.90
CA TRP A 104 -20.23 10.84 17.96
C TRP A 104 -21.68 11.33 17.88
N ASP A 105 -21.94 12.61 18.12
CA ASP A 105 -23.30 13.16 18.02
C ASP A 105 -23.64 13.49 16.57
N ASN A 106 -22.67 14.04 15.82
CA ASN A 106 -22.84 14.47 14.44
C ASN A 106 -22.28 13.48 13.39
N GLY A 107 -21.71 12.35 13.82
CA GLY A 107 -21.12 11.35 12.92
C GLY A 107 -19.91 11.86 12.12
N LEU A 108 -19.13 12.80 12.67
CA LEU A 108 -17.91 13.29 12.03
C LEU A 108 -16.69 12.56 12.58
N PHE A 109 -16.10 11.71 11.76
CA PHE A 109 -14.84 11.03 12.07
C PHE A 109 -13.78 11.45 11.05
N GLY A 110 -12.64 11.93 11.54
CA GLY A 110 -11.55 12.44 10.74
C GLY A 110 -10.21 12.10 11.35
N TYR A 111 -9.26 11.70 10.51
CA TYR A 111 -7.91 11.33 10.94
C TYR A 111 -6.89 12.00 10.06
N GLU A 112 -5.84 12.49 10.69
CA GLU A 112 -4.61 12.94 10.02
C GLU A 112 -3.47 12.07 10.52
N VAL A 113 -2.75 11.47 9.58
CA VAL A 113 -1.72 10.47 9.83
C VAL A 113 -0.43 10.92 9.19
N LYS A 114 0.65 10.81 9.95
CA LYS A 114 2.03 10.94 9.48
C LYS A 114 2.66 9.56 9.33
N VAL A 115 3.36 9.35 8.23
CA VAL A 115 4.26 8.19 8.04
C VAL A 115 5.67 8.72 7.85
N SER A 116 6.60 8.25 8.68
CA SER A 116 8.03 8.53 8.55
C SER A 116 8.74 7.28 8.03
N LEU A 117 9.49 7.42 6.94
CA LEU A 117 10.30 6.35 6.35
C LEU A 117 11.73 6.47 6.85
N ILE A 118 12.21 5.42 7.51
CA ILE A 118 13.55 5.38 8.10
C ILE A 118 14.38 4.36 7.32
N ASN A 119 15.56 4.75 6.88
CA ASN A 119 16.46 3.83 6.18
C ASN A 119 17.08 2.85 7.16
N LYS A 120 16.83 1.55 6.94
CA LYS A 120 17.28 0.48 7.86
C LYS A 120 18.80 0.37 7.95
N ARG A 121 19.55 0.90 6.98
CA ARG A 121 21.02 0.82 6.95
C ARG A 121 21.67 1.87 7.85
N ASN A 122 21.21 3.11 7.79
CA ASN A 122 21.83 4.24 8.52
C ASN A 122 20.94 4.80 9.65
N GLN A 123 19.70 4.29 9.80
CA GLN A 123 18.70 4.71 10.78
C GLN A 123 18.29 6.18 10.68
N LEU A 124 18.51 6.82 9.52
CA LEU A 124 18.09 8.19 9.26
C LEU A 124 16.70 8.22 8.63
N THR A 125 15.91 9.24 8.97
CA THR A 125 14.63 9.50 8.31
C THR A 125 14.89 10.03 6.89
N GLU A 126 14.37 9.33 5.89
CA GLU A 126 14.52 9.68 4.48
C GLU A 126 13.41 10.60 3.99
N ALA A 127 12.17 10.35 4.44
CA ALA A 127 11.03 11.21 4.14
C ALA A 127 9.92 11.04 5.17
N GLU A 128 9.06 12.05 5.25
CA GLU A 128 7.77 11.97 5.93
C GLU A 128 6.66 12.25 4.92
N GLY A 129 5.49 11.64 5.14
CA GLY A 129 4.30 11.89 4.34
C GLY A 129 3.07 12.01 5.21
N ILE A 130 2.13 12.86 4.80
CA ILE A 130 0.91 13.17 5.53
C ILE A 130 -0.30 12.71 4.71
N GLY A 131 -1.24 12.07 5.39
CA GLY A 131 -2.50 11.63 4.82
C GLY A 131 -3.65 11.95 5.74
N SER A 132 -4.66 12.61 5.21
CA SER A 132 -5.91 12.88 5.93
C SER A 132 -7.08 12.16 5.26
N CYS A 133 -8.06 11.78 6.07
CA CYS A 133 -9.34 11.28 5.57
C CYS A 133 -10.45 11.57 6.57
N ASN A 134 -11.68 11.83 6.10
CA ASN A 134 -12.84 12.02 6.97
C ASN A 134 -14.17 11.51 6.37
N THR A 135 -15.20 11.34 7.21
CA THR A 135 -16.53 10.85 6.81
C THR A 135 -17.32 11.81 5.92
N ARG A 136 -16.91 13.08 5.79
CA ARG A 136 -17.59 14.08 4.93
C ARG A 136 -17.08 14.07 3.48
N GLU A 137 -16.04 13.30 3.16
CA GLU A 137 -15.60 13.10 1.78
C GLU A 137 -16.71 12.49 0.92
N LYS A 138 -16.76 12.85 -0.38
CA LYS A 138 -17.82 12.40 -1.31
C LYS A 138 -18.03 10.89 -1.30
N LYS A 139 -16.94 10.12 -1.17
CA LYS A 139 -16.92 8.65 -1.12
C LYS A 139 -17.68 8.07 0.08
N TYR A 140 -17.69 8.78 1.21
CA TYR A 140 -18.26 8.29 2.48
C TYR A 140 -19.55 9.01 2.88
N ARG A 141 -19.86 10.16 2.26
CA ARG A 141 -20.99 11.03 2.60
C ARG A 141 -22.34 10.31 2.68
N ASN A 142 -22.57 9.31 1.83
CA ASN A 142 -23.83 8.56 1.76
C ASN A 142 -23.79 7.24 2.54
N GLN A 143 -22.74 6.98 3.31
CA GLN A 143 -22.59 5.80 4.14
C GLN A 143 -22.85 6.15 5.60
N ASP A 144 -23.18 5.14 6.41
CA ASP A 144 -23.28 5.33 7.86
C ASP A 144 -21.89 5.68 8.43
N PRO A 145 -21.70 6.89 9.01
CA PRO A 145 -20.41 7.34 9.51
C PRO A 145 -19.81 6.43 10.58
N TYR A 146 -20.64 5.79 11.41
CA TYR A 146 -20.19 4.90 12.49
C TYR A 146 -19.61 3.59 11.95
N ASN A 147 -20.04 3.15 10.76
CA ASN A 147 -19.56 1.94 10.11
C ASN A 147 -18.27 2.13 9.30
N VAL A 148 -17.91 3.39 8.96
CA VAL A 148 -16.75 3.69 8.12
C VAL A 148 -15.54 4.23 8.88
N VAL A 149 -15.63 4.41 10.20
CA VAL A 149 -14.55 4.96 11.05
C VAL A 149 -13.18 4.31 10.76
N ASN A 150 -13.13 2.98 10.78
CA ASN A 150 -11.89 2.23 10.49
C ASN A 150 -11.46 2.35 9.01
N THR A 151 -12.42 2.45 8.09
CA THR A 151 -12.17 2.64 6.66
C THR A 151 -11.47 3.98 6.42
N VAL A 152 -11.97 5.05 7.04
CA VAL A 152 -11.39 6.39 6.99
C VAL A 152 -9.98 6.39 7.60
N LEU A 153 -9.78 5.79 8.77
CA LEU A 153 -8.45 5.67 9.38
C LEU A 153 -7.47 4.90 8.49
N LYS A 154 -7.90 3.80 7.90
CA LYS A 154 -7.06 3.01 6.98
C LYS A 154 -6.75 3.78 5.70
N MET A 155 -7.67 4.60 5.19
CA MET A 155 -7.41 5.47 4.06
C MET A 155 -6.40 6.57 4.39
N ALA A 156 -6.53 7.24 5.54
CA ALA A 156 -5.55 8.23 5.99
C ALA A 156 -4.13 7.63 6.06
N LYS A 157 -4.00 6.44 6.68
CA LYS A 157 -2.74 5.68 6.73
C LYS A 157 -2.19 5.33 5.35
N LYS A 158 -3.06 4.93 4.42
CA LYS A 158 -2.65 4.60 3.04
C LYS A 158 -2.13 5.83 2.31
N ARG A 159 -2.88 6.95 2.36
CA ARG A 159 -2.49 8.21 1.73
C ARG A 159 -1.15 8.71 2.26
N ALA A 160 -0.96 8.67 3.58
CA ALA A 160 0.29 9.05 4.24
C ALA A 160 1.48 8.19 3.81
N LEU A 161 1.28 6.87 3.67
CA LEU A 161 2.34 5.97 3.20
C LEU A 161 2.74 6.26 1.74
N ILE A 162 1.76 6.44 0.86
CA ILE A 162 2.02 6.71 -0.56
C ILE A 162 2.78 8.03 -0.70
N ASP A 163 2.35 9.08 0.00
CA ASP A 163 3.03 10.39 0.03
C ASP A 163 4.50 10.28 0.44
N ALA A 164 4.76 9.59 1.56
CA ALA A 164 6.12 9.40 2.07
C ALA A 164 6.99 8.61 1.07
N VAL A 165 6.43 7.56 0.44
CA VAL A 165 7.16 6.71 -0.51
C VAL A 165 7.49 7.46 -1.79
N LEU A 166 6.56 8.24 -2.35
CA LEU A 166 6.82 9.04 -3.55
C LEU A 166 7.96 10.04 -3.31
N SER A 167 7.99 10.64 -2.11
CA SER A 167 9.04 11.57 -1.68
C SER A 167 10.38 10.86 -1.49
N ALA A 168 10.44 9.78 -0.72
CA ALA A 168 11.70 9.07 -0.43
C ALA A 168 12.34 8.43 -1.68
N THR A 169 11.52 7.87 -2.56
CA THR A 169 12.00 7.13 -3.74
C THR A 169 12.16 8.00 -4.99
N ARG A 170 11.76 9.28 -4.92
CA ARG A 170 11.71 10.21 -6.06
C ARG A 170 10.91 9.66 -7.24
N SER A 171 9.89 8.86 -6.96
CA SER A 171 9.05 8.22 -7.98
C SER A 171 7.84 9.05 -8.40
N SER A 172 7.69 10.28 -7.89
CA SER A 172 6.65 11.25 -8.32
C SER A 172 6.75 11.66 -9.80
N GLY A 173 7.91 11.45 -10.43
CA GLY A 173 8.08 11.56 -11.87
C GLY A 173 7.29 10.48 -12.64
N LEU A 174 7.21 9.27 -12.08
CA LEU A 174 6.57 8.10 -12.68
C LEU A 174 5.10 7.96 -12.25
N PHE A 175 4.80 8.26 -10.99
CA PHE A 175 3.48 8.04 -10.40
C PHE A 175 2.86 9.32 -9.84
N THR A 176 1.52 9.33 -9.74
CA THR A 176 0.74 10.34 -9.04
C THR A 176 0.08 9.77 -7.78
N GLN A 177 -0.29 10.68 -6.88
CA GLN A 177 -0.96 10.38 -5.62
C GLN A 177 -2.49 10.55 -5.70
N ASP A 178 -2.99 11.41 -6.58
CA ASP A 178 -4.18 12.23 -6.26
C ASP A 178 -5.56 11.65 -6.58
N VAL A 179 -5.70 10.36 -6.90
CA VAL A 179 -6.89 9.94 -7.67
C VAL A 179 -7.36 8.49 -7.49
N GLU A 180 -6.95 7.82 -6.42
CA GLU A 180 -7.52 6.51 -6.08
C GLU A 180 -9.06 6.54 -5.84
N ASP A 181 -9.65 7.74 -5.81
CA ASP A 181 -11.08 8.00 -5.54
C ASP A 181 -11.84 8.65 -6.70
N LEU A 182 -11.23 8.87 -7.87
CA LEU A 182 -12.02 9.18 -9.07
C LEU A 182 -12.74 7.90 -9.47
N GLU A 183 -14.07 7.92 -9.41
CA GLU A 183 -14.92 6.82 -9.81
C GLU A 183 -14.44 6.30 -11.16
N ILE A 184 -13.89 5.08 -11.18
CA ILE A 184 -13.80 4.31 -12.41
C ILE A 184 -15.26 4.09 -12.80
N HIS A 185 -15.80 4.97 -13.65
CA HIS A 185 -17.02 4.69 -14.39
C HIS A 185 -16.70 3.52 -15.33
N HIS A 186 -16.64 2.31 -14.78
CA HIS A 186 -17.04 1.15 -15.55
C HIS A 186 -18.48 1.44 -15.91
N ASN A 187 -18.71 1.69 -17.20
CA ASN A 187 -20.02 1.81 -17.81
C ASN A 187 -20.74 0.46 -17.60
N SER A 188 -21.30 0.30 -16.41
CA SER A 188 -22.17 -0.78 -16.00
C SER A 188 -23.32 -0.10 -15.29
N ASN A 189 -24.48 -0.20 -15.89
CA ASN A 189 -25.79 0.24 -15.40
C ASN A 189 -25.96 0.05 -13.87
N PRO A 190 -26.77 0.89 -13.20
CA PRO A 190 -26.80 0.99 -11.75
C PRO A 190 -27.29 -0.30 -11.12
N ALA A 191 -26.44 -0.92 -10.30
CA ALA A 191 -26.80 -2.03 -9.43
C ALA A 191 -27.15 -1.49 -8.02
N PRO A 192 -28.12 -2.11 -7.31
CA PRO A 192 -28.65 -1.66 -6.01
C PRO A 192 -27.62 -1.76 -4.86
N PRO A 193 -27.88 -1.12 -3.70
CA PRO A 193 -26.86 -0.89 -2.67
C PRO A 193 -26.37 -2.20 -2.04
N VAL A 194 -25.04 -2.39 -2.05
CA VAL A 194 -24.36 -3.52 -1.41
C VAL A 194 -24.16 -3.22 0.07
N SER A 195 -24.97 -3.85 0.90
CA SER A 195 -24.76 -3.99 2.34
C SER A 195 -23.69 -5.07 2.63
N THR A 196 -22.66 -4.66 3.38
CA THR A 196 -21.85 -5.41 4.36
C THR A 196 -21.11 -6.70 3.95
N ILE A 197 -19.78 -6.69 4.12
CA ILE A 197 -18.96 -7.87 4.44
C ILE A 197 -18.70 -7.86 5.97
N PRO A 198 -19.11 -8.88 6.74
CA PRO A 198 -18.54 -9.12 8.07
C PRO A 198 -17.29 -10.02 7.97
N SER A 199 -16.27 -9.67 8.76
CA SER A 199 -15.10 -10.52 9.02
C SER A 199 -15.45 -11.63 10.01
N ALA A 200 -14.77 -12.77 9.84
CA ALA A 200 -14.87 -14.04 10.56
C ALA A 200 -15.32 -14.01 12.03
N SER A 201 -16.44 -14.67 12.30
CA SER A 201 -16.75 -15.40 13.53
C SER A 201 -17.39 -16.73 13.14
N SER A 202 -16.99 -17.80 13.81
CA SER A 202 -17.32 -19.20 13.57
C SER A 202 -18.82 -19.51 13.73
N ASN A 203 -19.47 -19.94 12.65
CA ASN A 203 -20.56 -20.93 12.61
C ASN A 203 -20.87 -21.30 11.13
N PRO A 204 -21.34 -22.52 10.81
CA PRO A 204 -21.39 -23.02 9.43
C PRO A 204 -22.58 -22.42 8.68
N SER A 205 -22.41 -21.23 8.14
CA SER A 205 -23.40 -20.57 7.28
C SER A 205 -23.36 -21.14 5.86
N LYS A 206 -24.54 -21.45 5.32
CA LYS A 206 -24.80 -22.02 3.98
C LYS A 206 -23.83 -21.49 2.91
N PRO A 207 -23.33 -22.36 2.02
CA PRO A 207 -22.30 -21.97 1.06
C PRO A 207 -22.84 -20.96 0.04
N SER A 208 -22.11 -19.86 -0.15
CA SER A 208 -22.44 -18.80 -1.10
C SER A 208 -22.48 -19.36 -2.53
N MET A 209 -23.58 -19.11 -3.25
CA MET A 209 -23.81 -19.54 -4.63
C MET A 209 -22.85 -18.87 -5.64
N ILE A 210 -22.62 -19.53 -6.77
CA ILE A 210 -21.77 -19.13 -7.90
C ILE A 210 -22.15 -17.73 -8.44
N THR A 211 -21.14 -16.95 -8.83
CA THR A 211 -21.34 -15.61 -9.43
C THR A 211 -21.43 -15.67 -10.96
N PRO A 212 -22.15 -14.76 -11.63
CA PRO A 212 -22.24 -14.73 -13.10
C PRO A 212 -20.89 -14.69 -13.83
N PRO A 213 -19.86 -13.95 -13.34
CA PRO A 213 -18.52 -14.00 -13.94
C PRO A 213 -17.85 -15.38 -13.85
N GLN A 214 -18.02 -16.09 -12.73
CA GLN A 214 -17.47 -17.45 -12.57
C GLN A 214 -18.15 -18.44 -13.52
N LEU A 215 -19.48 -18.35 -13.67
CA LEU A 215 -20.22 -19.21 -14.60
C LEU A 215 -19.75 -18.99 -16.05
N LYS A 216 -19.62 -17.73 -16.45
CA LYS A 216 -19.13 -17.37 -17.80
C LYS A 216 -17.69 -17.87 -18.02
N LYS A 217 -16.82 -17.76 -17.01
CA LYS A 217 -15.44 -18.25 -17.08
C LYS A 217 -15.37 -19.78 -17.24
N ILE A 218 -16.21 -20.53 -16.52
CA ILE A 218 -16.29 -21.99 -16.66
C ILE A 218 -16.74 -22.38 -18.07
N GLN A 219 -17.77 -21.72 -18.61
CA GLN A 219 -18.27 -21.99 -19.97
C GLN A 219 -17.19 -21.75 -21.04
N ILE A 220 -16.50 -20.60 -20.97
CA ILE A 220 -15.43 -20.26 -21.91
C ILE A 220 -14.27 -21.27 -21.82
N LEU A 221 -13.85 -21.64 -20.61
CA LEU A 221 -12.74 -22.60 -20.44
C LEU A 221 -13.12 -24.00 -20.95
N ALA A 222 -14.34 -24.46 -20.69
CA ALA A 222 -14.83 -25.73 -21.21
C ALA A 222 -14.87 -25.73 -22.74
N GLU A 223 -15.38 -24.66 -23.36
CA GLU A 223 -15.39 -24.49 -24.82
C GLU A 223 -13.96 -24.47 -25.40
N THR A 224 -13.01 -23.84 -24.70
CA THR A 224 -11.60 -23.75 -25.14
C THR A 224 -10.92 -25.12 -25.18
N ILE A 225 -11.29 -26.02 -24.28
CA ILE A 225 -10.75 -27.39 -24.19
C ILE A 225 -11.55 -28.35 -25.10
N GLY A 226 -12.54 -27.85 -25.84
CA GLY A 226 -13.39 -28.65 -26.72
C GLY A 226 -14.41 -29.52 -25.97
N MET A 227 -14.66 -29.22 -24.70
CA MET A 227 -15.60 -29.97 -23.86
C MET A 227 -17.04 -29.57 -24.21
N THR A 228 -17.88 -30.55 -24.50
CA THR A 228 -19.31 -30.35 -24.74
C THR A 228 -20.06 -29.98 -23.45
N PRO A 229 -21.23 -29.33 -23.54
CA PRO A 229 -22.04 -29.01 -22.36
C PRO A 229 -22.43 -30.24 -21.50
N GLN A 230 -22.54 -31.41 -22.12
CA GLN A 230 -22.87 -32.69 -21.47
C GLN A 230 -21.68 -33.25 -20.68
N GLU A 231 -20.47 -33.14 -21.23
CA GLU A 231 -19.22 -33.53 -20.55
C GLU A 231 -18.94 -32.61 -19.37
N LEU A 232 -19.15 -31.30 -19.53
CA LEU A 232 -19.04 -30.34 -18.43
C LEU A 232 -20.03 -30.64 -17.32
N GLN A 233 -21.28 -31.00 -17.65
CA GLN A 233 -22.28 -31.38 -16.67
C GLN A 233 -21.91 -32.68 -15.94
N SER A 234 -21.37 -33.66 -16.66
CA SER A 234 -20.88 -34.92 -16.10
C SER A 234 -19.72 -34.68 -15.12
N LEU A 235 -18.74 -33.85 -15.49
CA LEU A 235 -17.62 -33.45 -14.63
C LEU A 235 -18.10 -32.77 -13.34
N ILE A 236 -19.07 -31.86 -13.43
CA ILE A 236 -19.65 -31.16 -12.28
C ILE A 236 -20.37 -32.13 -11.34
N HIS A 237 -21.09 -33.11 -11.91
CA HIS A 237 -21.77 -34.15 -11.14
C HIS A 237 -20.76 -35.09 -10.45
N GLU A 238 -19.68 -35.45 -11.12
CA GLU A 238 -18.64 -36.32 -10.57
C GLU A 238 -17.88 -35.65 -9.43
N MET A 239 -17.42 -34.41 -9.62
CA MET A 239 -16.61 -33.70 -8.62
C MET A 239 -17.41 -33.27 -7.38
N PHE A 240 -18.67 -32.86 -7.55
CA PHE A 240 -19.43 -32.19 -6.49
C PHE A 240 -20.86 -32.68 -6.29
N ARG A 241 -21.32 -33.70 -7.04
CA ARG A 241 -22.70 -34.22 -7.02
C ARG A 241 -23.76 -33.14 -7.24
N VAL A 242 -23.43 -32.14 -8.05
CA VAL A 242 -24.34 -31.04 -8.42
C VAL A 242 -24.83 -31.27 -9.84
N ASN A 243 -26.13 -31.09 -10.09
CA ASN A 243 -26.72 -31.44 -11.38
C ASN A 243 -26.52 -30.37 -12.48
N HIS A 244 -26.28 -29.11 -12.10
CA HIS A 244 -26.15 -28.00 -13.04
C HIS A 244 -25.12 -26.97 -12.57
N SER A 245 -24.42 -26.36 -13.52
CA SER A 245 -23.41 -25.33 -13.28
C SER A 245 -23.95 -24.09 -12.55
N ASN A 246 -25.24 -23.79 -12.67
CA ASN A 246 -25.90 -22.68 -11.97
C ASN A 246 -26.15 -22.95 -10.47
N LYS A 247 -26.00 -24.18 -10.00
CA LYS A 247 -26.19 -24.58 -8.59
C LYS A 247 -24.87 -24.76 -7.83
N LEU A 248 -23.75 -24.40 -8.45
CA LEU A 248 -22.44 -24.44 -7.81
C LEU A 248 -22.33 -23.36 -6.73
N THR A 249 -21.50 -23.64 -5.73
CA THR A 249 -21.03 -22.64 -4.77
C THR A 249 -19.80 -21.92 -5.32
N LYS A 250 -19.46 -20.74 -4.79
CA LYS A 250 -18.26 -19.98 -5.21
C LYS A 250 -16.97 -20.80 -5.13
N ASN A 251 -16.85 -21.63 -4.09
CA ASN A 251 -15.67 -22.46 -3.86
C ASN A 251 -15.60 -23.61 -4.87
N GLN A 252 -16.72 -24.30 -5.12
CA GLN A 252 -16.80 -25.35 -6.14
C GLN A 252 -16.56 -24.80 -7.55
N ALA A 253 -17.12 -23.63 -7.86
CA ALA A 253 -16.89 -22.94 -9.13
C ALA A 253 -15.41 -22.60 -9.32
N SER A 254 -14.72 -22.14 -8.27
CA SER A 254 -13.29 -21.84 -8.31
C SER A 254 -12.45 -23.11 -8.49
N ALA A 255 -12.82 -24.22 -7.85
CA ALA A 255 -12.16 -25.50 -8.02
C ALA A 255 -12.31 -26.05 -9.45
N ILE A 256 -13.48 -25.91 -10.07
CA ILE A 256 -13.70 -26.29 -11.48
C ILE A 256 -12.86 -25.42 -12.40
N ILE A 257 -12.82 -24.09 -12.16
CA ILE A 257 -11.98 -23.19 -12.97
C ILE A 257 -10.51 -23.61 -12.89
N GLN A 258 -10.00 -23.95 -11.71
CA GLN A 258 -8.62 -24.41 -11.55
C GLN A 258 -8.38 -25.76 -12.24
N HIS A 259 -9.33 -26.69 -12.15
CA HIS A 259 -9.23 -27.98 -12.82
C HIS A 259 -9.22 -27.82 -14.36
N LEU A 260 -10.10 -27.01 -14.93
CA LEU A 260 -10.11 -26.75 -16.37
C LEU A 260 -8.81 -26.06 -16.82
N LEU A 261 -8.28 -25.11 -16.05
CA LEU A 261 -6.99 -24.49 -16.34
C LEU A 261 -5.82 -25.48 -16.32
N SER A 262 -5.91 -26.57 -15.54
CA SER A 262 -4.88 -27.62 -15.51
C SER A 262 -4.96 -28.60 -16.69
N LEU A 263 -6.04 -28.54 -17.48
CA LEU A 263 -6.27 -29.38 -18.65
C LEU A 263 -6.01 -28.65 -19.99
N GLN A 264 -5.66 -27.36 -19.93
CA GLN A 264 -5.16 -26.56 -21.06
C GLN A 264 -3.67 -26.83 -21.29
#